data_AF-A0A838JZI2-F1
#
_entry.id   AF-A0A838JZI2-F1
#
_cell.length_a   1.000
_cell.length_b   1.000
_cell.length_c   1.000
_cell.angle_alpha   90.00
_cell.angle_beta   90.00
_cell.angle_gamma   90.00
#
_symmetry.space_group_name_H-M   'P 1'
#
loop_
_entity.id
_entity.type
_entity.pdbx_description
1 polymer ?
#
loop_
_entity_poly.entity_id
_entity_poly.type
_entity_poly.pdbx_seq_one_letter_code
_entity_poly.pdbx_strand_id
1 'polypeptide(L)'
;ATVVQVMGSIGGSIPEFDGIATTARLAEVLGASAHYLHAPMLVTDSAVKAGLLRDPHIRKTLEVSGDAETIVSSVGTPGREHGQYLTGYLSDEDLEYIREQGAVGDICGTYYGFDGSLVPLEMNERSIAISSEQLPHVPNRVGVSSGAEKPRANIGAARSSLLNVLITDEDTAVKMLDILDDEDPEATAAQREARSTRS
;
A
#
# COMPACT_ATOMS: atom_id res chain seq x y z
N ALA A 1 -16.74 -15.49 -7.90
CA ALA A 1 -15.75 -14.61 -7.28
C ALA A 1 -15.69 -13.31 -8.07
N THR A 2 -15.38 -12.21 -7.41
CA THR A 2 -15.28 -10.87 -8.01
C THR A 2 -13.94 -10.28 -7.61
N VAL A 3 -13.23 -9.69 -8.56
CA VAL A 3 -12.02 -8.90 -8.32
C VAL A 3 -12.36 -7.44 -8.55
N VAL A 4 -12.09 -6.60 -7.55
CA VAL A 4 -12.39 -5.16 -7.60
C VAL A 4 -11.09 -4.37 -7.51
N GLN A 5 -10.95 -3.37 -8.38
CA GLN A 5 -9.84 -2.42 -8.32
C GLN A 5 -10.04 -1.46 -7.15
N VAL A 6 -9.02 -1.33 -6.28
CA VAL A 6 -9.12 -0.58 -5.01
C VAL A 6 -8.46 0.80 -5.05
N MET A 7 -7.77 1.14 -6.13
CA MET A 7 -7.07 2.41 -6.33
C MET A 7 -7.15 2.81 -7.81
N GLY A 8 -7.30 4.11 -8.07
CA GLY A 8 -7.39 4.65 -9.43
C GLY A 8 -6.16 4.33 -10.28
N SER A 9 -6.31 4.45 -11.59
CA SER A 9 -5.25 4.14 -12.57
C SER A 9 -4.16 5.21 -12.57
N ILE A 10 -2.92 4.79 -12.86
CA ILE A 10 -1.75 5.66 -13.02
C ILE A 10 -1.65 6.30 -14.42
N GLY A 11 -2.75 6.29 -15.18
CA GLY A 11 -2.85 6.99 -16.47
C GLY A 11 -2.22 6.24 -17.65
N GLY A 12 -1.92 4.94 -17.51
CA GLY A 12 -1.47 4.09 -18.62
C GLY A 12 -0.01 4.30 -19.07
N SER A 13 0.76 5.15 -18.39
CA SER A 13 2.18 5.43 -18.73
C SER A 13 3.09 4.21 -18.53
N ILE A 14 2.73 3.32 -17.60
CA ILE A 14 3.44 2.05 -17.35
C ILE A 14 2.38 0.96 -17.11
N PRO A 15 1.85 0.32 -18.17
CA PRO A 15 0.71 -0.61 -18.07
C PRO A 15 0.91 -1.76 -17.09
N GLU A 16 2.15 -2.19 -16.88
CA GLU A 16 2.52 -3.29 -15.97
C GLU A 16 2.27 -2.96 -14.49
N PHE A 17 2.30 -1.67 -14.13
CA PHE A 17 2.03 -1.19 -12.78
C PHE A 17 0.60 -0.68 -12.59
N ASP A 18 -0.23 -0.69 -13.64
CA ASP A 18 -1.59 -0.18 -13.56
C ASP A 18 -2.54 -1.17 -12.87
N GLY A 19 -3.35 -0.65 -11.96
CA GLY A 19 -4.39 -1.41 -11.26
C GLY A 19 -5.38 -2.06 -12.21
N ILE A 20 -5.63 -1.49 -13.39
CA ILE A 20 -6.52 -2.10 -14.40
C ILE A 20 -5.96 -3.43 -14.90
N ALA A 21 -4.69 -3.47 -15.30
CA ALA A 21 -4.05 -4.67 -15.83
C ALA A 21 -3.94 -5.77 -14.75
N THR A 22 -3.60 -5.38 -13.52
CA THR A 22 -3.51 -6.29 -12.38
C THR A 22 -4.88 -6.89 -12.04
N THR A 23 -5.93 -6.07 -12.01
CA THR A 23 -7.31 -6.51 -11.75
C THR A 23 -7.78 -7.48 -12.82
N ALA A 24 -7.55 -7.16 -14.09
CA ALA A 24 -7.94 -8.02 -15.21
C ALA A 24 -7.24 -9.37 -15.16
N ARG A 25 -5.92 -9.38 -14.92
CA ARG A 25 -5.13 -10.61 -14.85
C ARG A 25 -5.53 -11.49 -13.67
N LEU A 26 -5.76 -10.90 -12.50
CA LEU A 26 -6.21 -11.64 -11.33
C LEU A 26 -7.61 -12.23 -11.53
N ALA A 27 -8.52 -11.48 -12.16
CA ALA A 27 -9.85 -11.96 -12.50
C ALA A 27 -9.80 -13.16 -13.46
N GLU A 28 -8.95 -13.08 -14.49
CA GLU A 28 -8.74 -14.16 -15.45
C GLU A 28 -8.23 -15.45 -14.76
N VAL A 29 -7.18 -15.33 -13.93
CA VAL A 29 -6.59 -16.48 -13.22
C VAL A 29 -7.60 -17.14 -12.27
N LEU A 30 -8.49 -16.35 -11.66
CA LEU A 30 -9.52 -16.85 -10.73
C LEU A 30 -10.82 -17.29 -11.41
N GLY A 31 -10.98 -17.09 -12.72
CA GLY A 31 -12.27 -17.28 -13.39
C GLY A 31 -13.37 -16.36 -12.81
N ALA A 32 -12.99 -15.17 -12.38
CA ALA A 32 -13.84 -14.19 -11.69
C ALA A 32 -14.27 -13.05 -12.62
N SER A 33 -15.27 -12.28 -12.22
CA SER A 33 -15.59 -10.99 -12.85
C SER A 33 -14.66 -9.89 -12.34
N ALA A 34 -14.37 -8.89 -13.17
CA ALA A 34 -13.61 -7.70 -12.80
C ALA A 34 -14.53 -6.49 -12.63
N HIS A 35 -14.34 -5.73 -11.55
CA HIS A 35 -14.93 -4.42 -11.32
C HIS A 35 -13.83 -3.36 -11.32
N TYR A 36 -13.85 -2.48 -12.32
CA TYR A 36 -12.80 -1.48 -12.52
C TYR A 36 -13.17 -0.14 -11.89
N LEU A 37 -12.16 0.53 -11.34
CA LEU A 37 -12.28 1.89 -10.84
C LEU A 37 -11.87 2.85 -11.95
N HIS A 38 -12.86 3.38 -12.66
CA HIS A 38 -12.66 4.31 -13.78
C HIS A 38 -12.37 5.74 -13.29
N ALA A 39 -11.27 5.89 -12.56
CA ALA A 39 -10.78 7.17 -12.05
C ALA A 39 -9.25 7.21 -12.07
N PRO A 40 -8.64 8.40 -12.18
CA PRO A 40 -7.21 8.55 -11.94
C PRO A 40 -6.88 8.25 -10.48
N MET A 41 -5.65 7.79 -10.23
CA MET A 41 -5.14 7.52 -8.89
C MET A 41 -5.13 8.77 -8.01
N LEU A 42 -4.66 9.89 -8.57
CA LEU A 42 -4.52 11.17 -7.90
C LEU A 42 -5.12 12.26 -8.79
N VAL A 43 -5.91 13.16 -8.22
CA VAL A 43 -6.49 14.31 -8.93
C VAL A 43 -5.79 15.62 -8.56
N THR A 44 -6.14 16.70 -9.27
CA THR A 44 -5.54 18.02 -9.09
C THR A 44 -5.84 18.62 -7.71
N ASP A 45 -7.03 18.37 -7.17
CA ASP A 45 -7.51 18.98 -5.93
C ASP A 45 -8.70 18.21 -5.33
N SER A 46 -9.04 18.55 -4.09
CA SER A 46 -10.12 17.91 -3.34
C SER A 46 -11.52 18.17 -3.93
N ALA A 47 -11.72 19.27 -4.67
CA ALA A 47 -12.99 19.54 -5.33
C ALA A 47 -13.22 18.60 -6.53
N VAL A 48 -12.16 18.28 -7.28
CA VAL A 48 -12.22 17.24 -8.33
C VAL A 48 -12.48 15.87 -7.72
N LYS A 49 -11.83 15.51 -6.59
CA LYS A 49 -12.12 14.26 -5.86
C LYS A 49 -13.60 14.19 -5.48
N ALA A 50 -14.13 15.24 -4.85
CA ALA A 50 -15.54 15.31 -4.47
C ALA A 50 -16.48 15.24 -5.70
N GLY A 51 -16.06 15.79 -6.85
CA GLY A 51 -16.75 15.64 -8.13
C GLY A 51 -16.83 14.18 -8.58
N LEU A 52 -15.70 13.47 -8.63
CA LEU A 52 -15.64 12.08 -9.05
C LEU A 52 -16.38 11.14 -8.09
N LEU A 53 -16.26 11.37 -6.77
CA LEU A 53 -16.99 10.59 -5.77
C LEU A 53 -18.52 10.84 -5.79
N ARG A 54 -18.99 11.89 -6.49
CA ARG A 54 -20.42 12.08 -6.77
C ARG A 54 -20.93 11.15 -7.86
N ASP A 55 -20.07 10.68 -8.76
CA ASP A 55 -20.44 9.69 -9.78
C ASP A 55 -20.82 8.35 -9.12
N PRO A 56 -22.00 7.79 -9.42
CA PRO A 56 -22.47 6.57 -8.78
C PRO A 56 -21.63 5.34 -9.11
N HIS A 57 -20.98 5.27 -10.28
CA HIS A 57 -20.16 4.12 -10.67
C HIS A 57 -18.82 4.11 -9.91
N ILE A 58 -18.19 5.27 -9.77
CA ILE A 58 -16.96 5.42 -8.97
C ILE A 58 -17.26 5.11 -7.51
N ARG A 59 -18.29 5.74 -6.95
CA ARG A 59 -18.70 5.48 -5.55
C ARG A 59 -18.99 4.01 -5.32
N LYS A 60 -19.79 3.39 -6.20
CA LYS A 60 -20.18 1.98 -6.03
C LYS A 60 -18.98 1.04 -6.08
N THR A 61 -17.98 1.35 -6.90
CA THR A 61 -16.75 0.54 -6.97
C THR A 61 -15.96 0.63 -5.66
N LEU A 62 -15.84 1.83 -5.08
CA LEU A 62 -15.17 2.02 -3.79
C LEU A 62 -15.96 1.40 -2.62
N GLU A 63 -17.30 1.44 -2.65
CA GLU A 63 -18.13 0.71 -1.68
C GLU A 63 -17.86 -0.80 -1.75
N VAL A 64 -17.90 -1.38 -2.95
CA VAL A 64 -17.61 -2.81 -3.18
C VAL A 64 -16.19 -3.16 -2.74
N SER A 65 -15.22 -2.26 -2.91
CA SER A 65 -13.85 -2.47 -2.41
C SER A 65 -13.78 -2.54 -0.89
N GLY A 66 -14.62 -1.78 -0.17
CA GLY A 66 -14.72 -1.81 1.28
C GLY A 66 -15.37 -3.08 1.83
N ASP A 67 -16.22 -3.74 1.03
CA ASP A 67 -16.87 -5.01 1.37
C ASP A 67 -16.01 -6.24 0.98
N ALA A 68 -14.77 -6.04 0.53
CA ALA A 68 -13.90 -7.13 0.12
C ALA A 68 -13.53 -8.04 1.29
N GLU A 69 -13.48 -9.36 1.05
CA GLU A 69 -12.98 -10.34 2.02
C GLU A 69 -11.45 -10.36 2.08
N THR A 70 -10.82 -9.98 0.96
CA THR A 70 -9.37 -9.93 0.80
C THR A 70 -8.96 -8.75 -0.06
N ILE A 71 -7.97 -7.99 0.42
CA ILE A 71 -7.21 -7.03 -0.38
C ILE A 71 -5.81 -7.58 -0.57
N VAL A 72 -5.33 -7.49 -1.80
CA VAL A 72 -3.94 -7.76 -2.17
C VAL A 72 -3.36 -6.47 -2.73
N SER A 73 -2.29 -5.98 -2.12
CA SER A 73 -1.62 -4.75 -2.51
C SER A 73 -0.11 -4.89 -2.41
N SER A 74 0.62 -4.04 -3.14
CA SER A 74 2.05 -3.85 -2.87
C SER A 74 2.26 -2.93 -1.67
N VAL A 75 3.41 -3.04 -1.01
CA VAL A 75 3.87 -2.03 -0.06
C VAL A 75 4.69 -0.97 -0.79
N GLY A 76 4.15 0.24 -0.86
CA GLY A 76 4.79 1.38 -1.52
C GLY A 76 5.88 1.99 -0.66
N THR A 77 6.86 2.60 -1.33
CA THR A 77 7.95 3.39 -0.72
C THR A 77 8.07 4.70 -1.48
N PRO A 78 8.29 5.85 -0.80
CA PRO A 78 8.59 7.09 -1.48
C PRO A 78 10.00 7.03 -2.10
N GLY A 79 10.13 7.31 -3.39
CA GLY A 79 11.40 7.21 -4.11
C GLY A 79 11.27 7.51 -5.60
N ARG A 80 12.41 7.84 -6.23
CA ARG A 80 12.47 8.25 -7.65
C ARG A 80 12.33 7.07 -8.62
N GLU A 81 12.60 5.88 -8.12
CA GLU A 81 12.55 4.60 -8.82
C GLU A 81 11.13 4.00 -8.85
N HIS A 82 10.16 4.63 -8.18
CA HIS A 82 8.82 4.07 -8.00
C HIS A 82 7.78 4.71 -8.90
N GLY A 83 6.72 3.94 -9.20
CA GLY A 83 5.71 4.28 -10.20
C GLY A 83 5.11 5.68 -10.05
N GLN A 84 4.78 6.10 -8.83
CA GLN A 84 4.18 7.42 -8.58
C GLN A 84 5.07 8.59 -9.03
N TYR A 85 6.40 8.47 -8.86
CA TYR A 85 7.35 9.45 -9.37
C TYR A 85 7.53 9.32 -10.89
N LEU A 86 7.73 8.08 -11.37
CA LEU A 86 7.97 7.81 -12.80
C LEU A 86 6.79 8.21 -13.70
N THR A 87 5.56 8.22 -13.18
CA THR A 87 4.37 8.67 -13.90
C THR A 87 4.01 10.14 -13.62
N GLY A 88 4.84 10.88 -12.89
CA GLY A 88 4.68 12.32 -12.65
C GLY A 88 3.60 12.70 -11.63
N TYR A 89 3.15 11.77 -10.78
CA TYR A 89 2.25 12.09 -9.67
C TYR A 89 2.98 12.66 -8.46
N LEU A 90 4.27 12.33 -8.31
CA LEU A 90 5.15 12.90 -7.30
C LEU A 90 6.29 13.65 -7.98
N SER A 91 6.57 14.84 -7.46
CA SER A 91 7.75 15.63 -7.76
C SER A 91 8.85 15.41 -6.71
N ASP A 92 10.01 16.01 -6.94
CA ASP A 92 11.10 16.04 -5.94
C ASP A 92 10.67 16.74 -4.64
N GLU A 93 9.85 17.79 -4.77
CA GLU A 93 9.30 18.55 -3.65
C GLU A 93 8.31 17.70 -2.86
N ASP A 94 7.48 16.89 -3.53
CA ASP A 94 6.56 15.97 -2.86
C ASP A 94 7.32 14.86 -2.11
N LEU A 95 8.36 14.29 -2.72
CA LEU A 95 9.19 13.27 -2.06
C LEU A 95 9.88 13.83 -0.82
N GLU A 96 10.40 15.05 -0.90
CA GLU A 96 11.01 15.72 0.25
C GLU A 96 9.97 15.98 1.34
N TYR A 97 8.80 16.48 0.98
CA TYR A 97 7.69 16.70 1.91
C TYR A 97 7.25 15.40 2.60
N ILE A 98 7.04 14.31 1.86
CA ILE A 98 6.68 12.99 2.42
C ILE A 98 7.72 12.54 3.45
N ARG A 99 9.01 12.71 3.13
CA ARG A 99 10.14 12.38 4.00
C ARG A 99 10.15 13.23 5.26
N GLU A 100 9.95 14.55 5.14
CA GLU A 100 9.90 15.49 6.26
C GLU A 100 8.74 15.18 7.22
N GLN A 101 7.61 14.70 6.71
CA GLN A 101 6.48 14.24 7.54
C GLN A 101 6.72 12.86 8.19
N GLY A 102 7.84 12.20 7.89
CA GLY A 102 8.23 10.94 8.52
C GLY A 102 7.56 9.69 7.95
N ALA A 103 6.91 9.79 6.79
CA ALA A 103 6.34 8.63 6.12
C ALA A 103 7.45 7.73 5.57
N VAL A 104 7.34 6.43 5.84
CA VAL A 104 8.30 5.41 5.36
C VAL A 104 7.74 4.53 4.25
N GLY A 105 6.42 4.56 4.05
CA GLY A 105 5.73 3.79 3.03
C GLY A 105 4.26 4.15 2.92
N ASP A 106 3.59 3.52 1.96
CA ASP A 106 2.15 3.64 1.75
C ASP A 106 1.50 2.29 1.39
N ILE A 107 0.19 2.19 1.66
CA ILE A 107 -0.68 1.13 1.13
C ILE A 107 -1.90 1.80 0.53
N CYS A 108 -2.14 1.56 -0.76
CA CYS A 108 -3.22 2.18 -1.52
C CYS A 108 -3.24 3.72 -1.39
N GLY A 109 -2.05 4.35 -1.30
CA GLY A 109 -1.90 5.80 -1.10
C GLY A 109 -2.15 6.29 0.33
N THR A 110 -2.42 5.41 1.30
CA THR A 110 -2.42 5.77 2.72
C THR A 110 -1.01 5.65 3.28
N TYR A 111 -0.41 6.77 3.66
CA TYR A 111 0.96 6.83 4.16
C TYR A 111 1.05 6.54 5.65
N TYR A 112 2.16 5.94 6.07
CA TYR A 112 2.42 5.61 7.47
C TYR A 112 3.90 5.79 7.84
N GLY A 113 4.14 6.03 9.13
CA GLY A 113 5.45 6.13 9.74
C GLY A 113 6.01 4.77 10.16
N PHE A 114 7.26 4.78 10.61
CA PHE A 114 7.95 3.56 11.04
C PHE A 114 7.35 2.89 12.28
N ASP A 115 6.64 3.65 13.11
CA ASP A 115 5.87 3.16 14.25
C ASP A 115 4.48 2.64 13.86
N GLY A 116 4.12 2.72 12.58
CA GLY A 116 2.82 2.32 12.05
C GLY A 116 1.73 3.39 12.17
N SER A 117 2.03 4.57 12.72
CA SER A 117 1.09 5.69 12.76
C SER A 117 0.78 6.21 11.36
N LEU A 118 -0.47 6.59 11.10
CA LEU A 118 -0.84 7.19 9.82
C LEU A 118 -0.21 8.58 9.71
N VAL A 119 0.35 8.89 8.55
CA VAL A 119 0.93 10.19 8.24
C VAL A 119 -0.01 10.90 7.26
N PRO A 120 -0.87 11.81 7.73
CA PRO A 120 -1.81 12.51 6.87
C PRO A 120 -1.07 13.53 6.01
N LEU A 121 -1.12 13.34 4.70
CA LEU A 121 -0.53 14.23 3.70
C LEU A 121 -1.62 14.88 2.85
N GLU A 122 -1.34 16.05 2.30
CA GLU A 122 -2.27 16.76 1.39
C GLU A 122 -2.73 15.86 0.22
N MET A 123 -1.83 15.04 -0.34
CA MET A 123 -2.15 14.10 -1.41
C MET A 123 -3.22 13.06 -1.03
N ASN A 124 -3.44 12.76 0.25
CA ASN A 124 -4.55 11.90 0.69
C ASN A 124 -5.92 12.52 0.37
N GLU A 125 -6.03 13.85 0.38
CA GLU A 125 -7.24 14.58 0.01
C GLU A 125 -7.51 14.56 -1.50
N ARG A 126 -6.53 14.12 -2.30
CA ARG A 126 -6.61 14.04 -3.76
C ARG A 126 -6.56 12.61 -4.30
N SER A 127 -6.29 11.62 -3.45
CA SER A 127 -6.23 10.21 -3.85
C SER A 127 -7.63 9.62 -4.02
N ILE A 128 -7.83 8.83 -5.09
CA ILE A 128 -9.03 8.02 -5.34
C ILE A 128 -8.68 6.56 -5.09
N ALA A 129 -8.93 6.11 -3.86
CA ALA A 129 -8.66 4.75 -3.42
C ALA A 129 -9.64 4.34 -2.30
N ILE A 130 -9.61 3.05 -1.94
CA ILE A 130 -10.17 2.59 -0.67
C ILE A 130 -9.56 3.42 0.47
N SER A 131 -10.40 3.85 1.40
CA SER A 131 -9.95 4.78 2.45
C SER A 131 -9.19 4.07 3.58
N SER A 132 -8.40 4.84 4.33
CA SER A 132 -7.74 4.40 5.57
C SER A 132 -8.72 3.92 6.64
N GLU A 133 -9.96 4.37 6.60
CA GLU A 133 -11.02 3.93 7.51
C GLU A 133 -11.63 2.60 7.05
N GLN A 134 -11.76 2.39 5.73
CA GLN A 134 -12.29 1.15 5.18
C GLN A 134 -11.30 -0.01 5.24
N LEU A 135 -10.01 0.26 4.98
CA LEU A 135 -8.96 -0.76 4.93
C LEU A 135 -8.95 -1.69 6.15
N PRO A 136 -8.92 -1.20 7.41
CA PRO A 136 -8.87 -2.07 8.60
C PRO A 136 -10.08 -3.00 8.77
N HIS A 137 -11.21 -2.73 8.11
CA HIS A 137 -12.40 -3.58 8.18
C HIS A 137 -12.33 -4.82 7.27
N VAL A 138 -11.43 -4.80 6.28
CA VAL A 138 -11.21 -5.95 5.40
C VAL A 138 -10.51 -7.08 6.17
N PRO A 139 -11.06 -8.32 6.21
CA PRO A 139 -10.49 -9.40 7.01
C PRO A 139 -9.07 -9.79 6.64
N ASN A 140 -8.78 -9.97 5.34
CA ASN A 140 -7.46 -10.36 4.85
C ASN A 140 -6.82 -9.19 4.10
N ARG A 141 -5.73 -8.64 4.61
CA ARG A 141 -5.04 -7.50 4.02
C ARG A 141 -3.60 -7.92 3.76
N VAL A 142 -3.38 -8.38 2.53
CA VAL A 142 -2.15 -9.02 2.09
C VAL A 142 -1.27 -8.00 1.38
N GLY A 143 -0.19 -7.60 2.02
CA GLY A 143 0.88 -6.83 1.42
C GLY A 143 1.91 -7.74 0.77
N VAL A 144 2.32 -7.44 -0.46
CA VAL A 144 3.42 -8.13 -1.15
C VAL A 144 4.55 -7.12 -1.38
N SER A 145 5.75 -7.43 -0.89
CA SER A 145 6.86 -6.47 -0.93
C SER A 145 8.20 -7.17 -0.78
N SER A 146 9.17 -6.82 -1.61
CA SER A 146 10.54 -7.35 -1.61
C SER A 146 11.49 -6.28 -2.14
N GLY A 147 12.73 -6.26 -1.66
CA GLY A 147 13.74 -5.30 -2.10
C GLY A 147 14.55 -4.72 -0.95
N ALA A 148 15.76 -4.26 -1.26
CA ALA A 148 16.68 -3.74 -0.26
C ALA A 148 16.19 -2.46 0.43
N GLU A 149 15.31 -1.71 -0.22
CA GLU A 149 14.70 -0.46 0.24
C GLU A 149 13.43 -0.67 1.08
N LYS A 150 12.86 -1.87 1.06
CA LYS A 150 11.58 -2.20 1.69
C LYS A 150 11.58 -2.45 3.22
N PRO A 151 12.68 -2.81 3.91
CA PRO A 151 12.59 -3.24 5.31
C PRO A 151 11.87 -2.26 6.25
N ARG A 152 12.18 -0.95 6.18
CA ARG A 152 11.54 0.06 7.05
C ARG A 152 10.05 0.24 6.72
N ALA A 153 9.69 0.25 5.44
CA ALA A 153 8.30 0.35 5.02
C ALA A 153 7.50 -0.90 5.45
N ASN A 154 8.06 -2.09 5.26
CA ASN A 154 7.42 -3.33 5.67
C ASN A 154 7.22 -3.42 7.19
N ILE A 155 8.19 -2.95 7.98
CA ILE A 155 8.05 -2.86 9.44
C ILE A 155 6.94 -1.87 9.81
N GLY A 156 6.94 -0.66 9.23
CA GLY A 156 5.88 0.32 9.46
C GLY A 156 4.50 -0.21 9.08
N ALA A 157 4.40 -0.90 7.95
CA ALA A 157 3.17 -1.53 7.49
C ALA A 157 2.68 -2.62 8.45
N ALA A 158 3.58 -3.47 8.94
CA ALA A 158 3.26 -4.53 9.91
C ALA A 158 2.87 -3.97 11.29
N ARG A 159 3.35 -2.78 11.66
CA ARG A 159 2.92 -2.05 12.87
C ARG A 159 1.61 -1.29 12.68
N SER A 160 1.26 -0.97 11.43
CA SER A 160 0.01 -0.29 11.08
C SER A 160 -1.20 -1.24 11.13
N SER A 161 -2.42 -0.68 11.07
CA SER A 161 -3.65 -1.45 10.87
C SER A 161 -3.96 -1.75 9.40
N LEU A 162 -3.13 -1.30 8.46
CA LEU A 162 -3.40 -1.31 7.02
C LEU A 162 -3.20 -2.69 6.38
N LEU A 163 -2.32 -3.54 6.92
CA LEU A 163 -2.16 -4.93 6.53
C LEU A 163 -2.19 -5.88 7.73
N ASN A 164 -2.36 -7.17 7.49
CA ASN A 164 -2.20 -8.22 8.51
C ASN A 164 -1.51 -9.48 7.98
N VAL A 165 -1.24 -9.56 6.68
CA VAL A 165 -0.40 -10.58 6.06
C VAL A 165 0.64 -9.86 5.23
N LEU A 166 1.92 -10.22 5.42
CA LEU A 166 3.03 -9.72 4.60
C LEU A 166 3.68 -10.91 3.89
N ILE A 167 3.81 -10.81 2.57
CA ILE A 167 4.56 -11.73 1.72
C ILE A 167 5.82 -10.99 1.26
N THR A 168 6.99 -11.54 1.59
CA THR A 168 8.29 -10.96 1.28
C THR A 168 9.33 -12.04 0.98
N ASP A 169 10.49 -11.65 0.46
CA ASP A 169 11.62 -12.56 0.26
C ASP A 169 12.49 -12.69 1.52
N GLU A 170 13.38 -13.67 1.51
CA GLU A 170 14.26 -13.97 2.64
C GLU A 170 15.19 -12.79 2.95
N ASP A 171 15.82 -12.20 1.93
CA ASP A 171 16.78 -11.10 2.09
C ASP A 171 16.14 -9.86 2.75
N THR A 172 14.91 -9.52 2.35
CA THR A 172 14.15 -8.42 2.96
C THR A 172 13.74 -8.77 4.38
N ALA A 173 13.28 -9.99 4.63
CA ALA A 173 12.89 -10.45 5.97
C ALA A 173 14.08 -10.44 6.95
N VAL A 174 15.26 -10.89 6.54
CA VAL A 174 16.48 -10.85 7.36
C VAL A 174 16.81 -9.41 7.75
N LYS A 175 16.81 -8.48 6.79
CA LYS A 175 17.07 -7.06 7.08
C LYS A 175 16.01 -6.45 7.99
N MET A 176 14.75 -6.88 7.90
CA MET A 176 13.72 -6.46 8.84
C MET A 176 14.04 -6.92 10.26
N LEU A 177 14.47 -8.18 10.43
CA LEU A 177 14.87 -8.72 11.74
C LEU A 177 16.08 -7.98 12.31
N ASP A 178 17.10 -7.68 11.49
CA ASP A 178 18.27 -6.91 11.94
C ASP A 178 17.87 -5.53 12.48
N ILE A 179 16.95 -4.82 11.79
CA ILE A 179 16.44 -3.51 12.26
C ILE A 179 15.69 -3.63 13.59
N LEU A 180 14.85 -4.65 13.72
CA LEU A 180 14.07 -4.88 14.96
C LEU A 180 14.99 -5.26 16.12
N ASP A 181 16.04 -6.01 15.84
CA ASP A 181 17.03 -6.43 16.82
C ASP A 181 17.85 -5.26 17.38
N ASP A 182 18.11 -4.25 16.53
CA ASP A 182 18.77 -3.00 16.94
C ASP A 182 17.84 -2.08 17.76
N GLU A 183 16.51 -2.22 17.67
CA GLU A 183 15.53 -1.45 18.45
C GLU A 183 15.37 -1.96 19.90
N ASP A 184 15.48 -3.28 20.12
CA ASP A 184 15.38 -3.90 21.45
C ASP A 184 16.38 -5.07 21.63
N PRO A 185 17.66 -4.78 21.93
CA PRO A 185 18.72 -5.77 22.00
C PRO A 185 18.49 -6.86 23.07
N GLU A 186 17.75 -6.57 24.14
CA GLU A 186 17.48 -7.50 25.24
C GLU A 186 16.41 -8.53 24.87
N ALA A 187 15.36 -8.12 24.17
CA ALA A 187 14.35 -9.04 23.64
C ALA A 187 14.94 -9.99 22.58
N THR A 188 15.86 -9.49 21.76
CA THR A 188 16.56 -10.24 20.72
C THR A 188 17.44 -11.34 21.27
N ALA A 189 18.22 -11.07 22.33
CA ALA A 189 19.08 -12.06 22.96
C ALA A 189 18.26 -13.28 23.44
N ALA A 190 17.11 -13.02 24.08
CA ALA A 190 16.21 -14.06 24.55
C ALA A 190 15.57 -14.88 23.42
N GLN A 191 15.20 -14.25 22.30
CA GLN A 191 14.64 -14.93 21.13
C GLN A 191 15.69 -15.78 20.39
N ARG A 192 16.93 -15.31 20.28
CA ARG A 192 18.06 -16.04 19.67
C ARG A 192 18.42 -17.30 20.47
N GLU A 193 18.46 -17.21 21.80
CA GLU A 193 18.66 -18.37 22.68
C GLU A 193 17.53 -19.42 22.53
N ALA A 194 16.27 -18.98 22.43
CA ALA A 194 15.12 -19.87 22.23
C ALA A 194 15.12 -20.57 20.86
N ARG A 195 15.72 -19.94 19.83
CA ARG A 195 15.87 -20.53 18.48
C ARG A 195 17.01 -21.55 18.43
N SER A 196 18.12 -21.27 19.12
CA SER A 196 19.28 -22.17 19.24
C SER A 196 18.97 -23.46 20.00
N THR A 197 17.96 -23.46 20.88
CA THR A 197 17.57 -24.65 21.67
C THR A 197 16.52 -25.54 20.97
N ARG A 198 15.99 -25.10 19.81
CA ARG A 198 15.03 -25.87 19.00
C ARG A 198 15.64 -26.50 17.73
N SER A 199 16.93 -26.28 17.47
CA SER A 199 17.72 -26.97 16.44
C SER A 199 18.49 -28.14 17.02
#